data_AF-A0A957SDK6-F1
#
_entry.id   AF-A0A957SDK6-F1
#
_cell.length_a   1.000
_cell.length_b   1.000
_cell.length_c   1.000
_cell.angle_alpha   90.00
_cell.angle_beta   90.00
_cell.angle_gamma   90.00
#
_symmetry.space_group_name_H-M   'P 1'
#
loop_
_entity.id
_entity.type
_entity.pdbx_description
1 polymer ?
#
loop_
_entity_poly.entity_id
_entity_poly.type
_entity_poly.pdbx_seq_one_letter_code
_entity_poly.pdbx_strand_id
1 'polypeptide(L)'
;MQHHNQASLFAGKLHAILQRAYVKGRDWYDLYWYLCQPQWPLPNFAMLNQALRQSGWDKGVVTELNWRAHVRNRLHTLAWQDVTTDVEHFIIGQQPDFTGKTIERLLLMPNL
;
A
#
# COMPACT_ATOMS: atom_id res chain seq x y z
N MET A 1 -20.22 12.73 12.62
CA MET A 1 -19.34 13.25 11.54
C MET A 1 -18.31 12.20 11.21
N GLN A 2 -18.58 11.36 10.21
CA GLN A 2 -17.60 10.37 9.74
C GLN A 2 -16.59 11.08 8.83
N HIS A 3 -15.52 11.59 9.45
CA HIS A 3 -14.31 11.98 8.74
C HIS A 3 -13.61 10.70 8.25
N HIS A 4 -14.07 10.14 7.13
CA HIS A 4 -13.20 9.29 6.31
C HIS A 4 -12.15 10.22 5.65
N ASN A 5 -11.28 10.78 6.49
CA ASN A 5 -10.17 11.63 6.09
C ASN A 5 -9.20 10.80 5.24
N GLN A 6 -8.55 11.42 4.26
CA GLN A 6 -7.63 10.80 3.29
C GLN A 6 -6.56 9.91 3.97
N ALA A 7 -6.10 10.31 5.16
CA ALA A 7 -5.19 9.54 6.00
C ALA A 7 -5.77 8.18 6.44
N SER A 8 -7.06 8.11 6.76
CA SER A 8 -7.76 6.87 7.14
C SER A 8 -8.01 5.96 5.93
N LEU A 9 -8.27 6.53 4.75
CA LEU A 9 -8.34 5.76 3.50
C LEU A 9 -6.99 5.11 3.20
N PHE A 10 -5.91 5.87 3.32
CA PHE A 10 -4.57 5.34 3.11
C PHE A 10 -4.20 4.27 4.16
N ALA A 11 -4.53 4.48 5.44
CA ALA A 11 -4.35 3.47 6.49
C ALA A 11 -5.07 2.15 6.16
N GLY A 12 -6.32 2.21 5.68
CA GLY A 12 -7.06 1.00 5.27
C GLY A 12 -6.38 0.24 4.13
N LYS A 13 -5.74 0.97 3.20
CA LYS A 13 -5.01 0.36 2.07
C LYS A 13 -3.71 -0.30 2.53
N LEU A 14 -2.98 0.34 3.43
CA LEU A 14 -1.80 -0.26 4.05
C LEU A 14 -2.16 -1.52 4.85
N HIS A 15 -3.26 -1.50 5.61
CA HIS A 15 -3.73 -2.69 6.33
C HIS A 15 -4.01 -3.86 5.37
N ALA A 16 -4.75 -3.61 4.29
CA ALA A 16 -5.05 -4.64 3.28
C ALA A 16 -3.77 -5.24 2.68
N ILE A 17 -2.79 -4.41 2.31
CA ILE A 17 -1.50 -4.85 1.77
C ILE A 17 -0.75 -5.73 2.77
N LEU A 18 -0.70 -5.33 4.04
CA LEU A 18 0.11 -5.99 5.07
C LEU A 18 -0.53 -7.28 5.61
N GLN A 19 -1.85 -7.47 5.46
CA GLN A 19 -2.58 -8.57 6.12
C GLN A 19 -3.33 -9.53 5.21
N ARG A 20 -3.60 -9.16 3.95
CA ARG A 20 -4.20 -10.13 3.02
C ARG A 20 -3.26 -11.29 2.77
N ALA A 21 -3.79 -12.52 2.88
CA ALA A 21 -3.07 -13.75 2.60
C ALA A 21 -2.81 -13.96 1.10
N TYR A 22 -3.69 -13.43 0.25
CA TYR A 22 -3.62 -13.57 -1.21
C TYR A 22 -3.27 -12.23 -1.89
N VAL A 23 -2.82 -12.31 -3.14
CA VAL A 23 -2.54 -11.14 -3.96
C VAL A 23 -3.83 -10.46 -4.38
N LYS A 24 -3.92 -9.14 -4.13
CA LYS A 24 -4.95 -8.27 -4.67
C LYS A 24 -4.28 -7.09 -5.34
N GLY A 25 -4.10 -7.18 -6.65
CA GLY A 25 -3.37 -6.20 -7.42
C GLY A 25 -3.96 -4.79 -7.33
N ARG A 26 -5.29 -4.66 -7.22
CA ARG A 26 -5.92 -3.33 -7.00
C ARG A 26 -5.37 -2.58 -5.78
N ASP A 27 -5.03 -3.26 -4.68
CA ASP A 27 -4.48 -2.58 -3.49
C ASP A 27 -3.09 -2.00 -3.79
N TRP A 28 -2.28 -2.73 -4.57
CA TRP A 28 -0.95 -2.28 -5.01
C TRP A 28 -1.05 -1.13 -6.01
N TYR A 29 -2.03 -1.16 -6.90
CA TYR A 29 -2.31 -0.04 -7.79
C TYR A 29 -2.73 1.21 -7.02
N ASP A 30 -3.59 1.06 -6.01
CA ASP A 30 -3.97 2.18 -5.15
C ASP A 30 -2.75 2.71 -4.36
N LEU A 31 -1.86 1.84 -3.85
CA LEU A 31 -0.59 2.28 -3.24
C LEU A 31 0.28 3.06 -4.22
N TYR A 32 0.48 2.54 -5.44
CA TYR A 32 1.21 3.25 -6.50
C TYR A 32 0.61 4.63 -6.71
N TRP A 33 -0.72 4.71 -6.87
CA TRP A 33 -1.42 5.97 -7.03
C TRP A 33 -1.15 6.93 -5.86
N TYR A 34 -1.25 6.49 -4.59
CA TYR A 34 -0.96 7.32 -3.42
C TYR A 34 0.48 7.83 -3.40
N LEU A 35 1.45 6.96 -3.73
CA LEU A 35 2.87 7.33 -3.75
C LEU A 35 3.21 8.37 -4.82
N CYS A 36 2.38 8.48 -5.87
CA CYS A 36 2.49 9.52 -6.90
C CYS A 36 1.82 10.85 -6.52
N GLN A 37 1.13 10.95 -5.37
CA GLN A 37 0.46 12.17 -4.92
C GLN A 37 1.29 12.90 -3.85
N PRO A 38 2.09 13.93 -4.20
CA PRO A 38 2.95 14.64 -3.25
C PRO A 38 2.17 15.35 -2.13
N GLN A 39 0.91 15.70 -2.38
CA GLN A 39 0.02 16.40 -1.45
C GLN A 39 -0.81 15.46 -0.56
N TRP A 40 -0.70 14.13 -0.73
CA TRP A 40 -1.51 13.20 0.06
C TRP A 40 -0.96 13.08 1.49
N PRO A 41 -1.81 13.14 2.53
CA PRO A 41 -1.34 13.03 3.90
C PRO A 41 -0.80 11.64 4.21
N LEU A 42 0.07 11.58 5.22
CA LEU A 42 0.49 10.32 5.82
C LEU A 42 -0.71 9.49 6.31
N PRO A 43 -0.57 8.15 6.39
CA PRO A 43 -1.67 7.30 6.84
C PRO A 43 -1.96 7.56 8.32
N ASN A 44 -3.22 7.37 8.71
CA ASN A 44 -3.61 7.39 10.12
C ASN A 44 -3.01 6.17 10.84
N PHE A 45 -1.82 6.33 11.43
CA PHE A 45 -1.10 5.25 12.12
C PHE A 45 -1.85 4.69 13.31
N ALA A 46 -2.62 5.51 14.05
CA ALA A 46 -3.40 5.02 15.19
C ALA A 46 -4.46 4.00 14.72
N MET A 47 -5.20 4.35 13.68
CA MET A 47 -6.19 3.46 13.06
C MET A 47 -5.53 2.21 12.44
N LEU A 48 -4.42 2.39 11.71
CA LEU A 48 -3.68 1.28 11.10
C LEU A 48 -3.24 0.26 12.15
N ASN A 49 -2.61 0.71 13.24
CA ASN A 49 -2.14 -0.19 14.29
C ASN A 49 -3.28 -0.86 15.06
N GLN A 50 -4.42 -0.20 15.24
CA GLN A 50 -5.60 -0.85 15.79
C GLN A 50 -6.07 -2.00 14.90
N ALA A 51 -6.21 -1.75 13.59
CA ALA A 51 -6.64 -2.78 12.63
C ALA A 51 -5.63 -3.93 12.52
N LEU A 52 -4.32 -3.63 12.48
CA LEU A 52 -3.25 -4.63 12.44
C LEU A 52 -3.28 -5.54 13.67
N ARG A 53 -3.45 -4.99 14.88
CA ARG A 53 -3.58 -5.80 16.10
C ARG A 53 -4.79 -6.72 16.06
N GLN A 54 -5.92 -6.23 15.55
CA GLN A 54 -7.14 -7.02 15.43
C GLN A 54 -7.02 -8.17 14.42
N SER A 55 -6.16 -8.03 13.41
CA SER A 55 -5.92 -9.06 12.40
C SER A 55 -4.71 -9.96 12.68
N GLY A 56 -4.07 -9.82 13.84
CA GLY A 56 -2.97 -10.70 14.28
C GLY A 56 -1.57 -10.29 13.81
N TRP A 57 -1.34 -9.01 13.54
CA TRP A 57 -0.01 -8.49 13.20
C TRP A 57 1.00 -8.68 14.35
N ASP A 58 2.16 -9.25 14.02
CA ASP A 58 3.22 -9.62 14.97
C ASP A 58 4.55 -8.89 14.76
N LYS A 59 4.65 -8.03 13.72
CA LYS A 59 5.91 -7.35 13.35
C LYS A 59 6.11 -5.98 13.99
N GLY A 60 5.52 -5.75 15.16
CA GLY A 60 5.65 -4.52 15.94
C GLY A 60 4.76 -3.36 15.48
N VAL A 61 4.97 -2.17 16.05
CA VAL A 61 4.16 -0.97 15.77
C VAL A 61 4.58 -0.35 14.44
N VAL A 62 3.61 -0.06 13.58
CA VAL A 62 3.84 0.65 12.31
C VAL A 62 3.81 2.16 12.56
N THR A 63 4.85 2.85 12.13
CA THR A 63 5.08 4.29 12.32
C THR A 63 5.47 4.95 11.00
N GLU A 64 5.55 6.28 11.00
CA GLU A 64 6.04 7.05 9.85
C GLU A 64 7.42 6.59 9.37
N LEU A 65 8.28 6.19 10.31
CA LEU A 65 9.66 5.81 10.05
C LEU A 65 9.81 4.42 9.41
N ASN A 66 8.83 3.51 9.60
CA ASN A 66 9.01 2.10 9.23
C ASN A 66 7.93 1.53 8.28
N TRP A 67 6.81 2.22 8.06
CA TRP A 67 5.71 1.66 7.26
C TRP A 67 6.15 1.29 5.84
N ARG A 68 7.02 2.12 5.23
CA ARG A 68 7.58 1.87 3.90
C ARG A 68 8.40 0.58 3.87
N ALA A 69 9.17 0.31 4.93
CA ALA A 69 9.94 -0.93 5.06
C ALA A 69 9.03 -2.15 5.18
N HIS A 70 7.95 -2.08 5.97
CA HIS A 70 6.98 -3.18 6.06
C HIS A 70 6.29 -3.46 4.72
N VAL A 71 5.88 -2.42 4.00
CA VAL A 71 5.27 -2.55 2.67
C VAL A 71 6.27 -3.12 1.66
N ARG A 72 7.52 -2.64 1.66
CA ARG A 72 8.58 -3.14 0.80
C ARG A 72 8.89 -4.62 1.06
N ASN A 73 8.95 -5.02 2.33
CA ASN A 73 9.12 -6.43 2.69
C ASN A 73 7.96 -7.28 2.16
N ARG A 74 6.72 -6.77 2.22
CA ARG A 74 5.58 -7.46 1.61
C ARG A 74 5.69 -7.51 0.08
N LEU A 75 6.09 -6.42 -0.57
CA LEU A 75 6.28 -6.32 -2.02
C LEU A 75 7.23 -7.41 -2.54
N HIS A 76 8.31 -7.70 -1.81
CA HIS A 76 9.28 -8.74 -2.14
C HIS A 76 8.77 -10.17 -2.02
N THR A 77 7.62 -10.39 -1.37
CA THR A 77 7.01 -11.72 -1.24
C THR A 77 6.06 -12.07 -2.40
N LEU A 78 5.83 -11.16 -3.35
CA LEU A 78 4.81 -11.31 -4.37
C LEU A 78 5.37 -11.82 -5.69
N ALA A 79 4.63 -12.74 -6.31
CA ALA A 79 4.72 -12.99 -7.74
C ALA A 79 4.06 -11.84 -8.49
N TRP A 80 4.87 -10.93 -9.04
CA TRP A 80 4.37 -9.71 -9.70
C TRP A 80 3.50 -9.97 -10.93
N GLN A 81 3.63 -11.15 -11.55
CA GLN A 81 2.73 -11.57 -12.63
C GLN A 81 1.27 -11.59 -12.15
N ASP A 82 1.00 -12.13 -10.96
CA ASP A 82 -0.37 -12.21 -10.39
C ASP A 82 -0.93 -10.82 -10.08
N VAL A 83 -0.07 -9.90 -9.64
CA VAL A 83 -0.44 -8.50 -9.38
C VAL A 83 -0.86 -7.81 -10.67
N THR A 84 -0.06 -7.93 -11.73
CA THR A 84 -0.35 -7.32 -13.03
C THR A 84 -1.62 -7.90 -13.63
N THR A 85 -1.77 -9.23 -13.63
CA THR A 85 -2.96 -9.90 -14.17
C THR A 85 -4.23 -9.54 -13.40
N ASP A 86 -4.19 -9.39 -12.07
CA ASP A 86 -5.36 -8.91 -11.31
C ASP A 86 -5.76 -7.49 -11.75
N VAL A 87 -4.77 -6.59 -11.96
CA VAL A 87 -5.01 -5.18 -12.31
C VAL A 87 -5.46 -4.97 -13.75
N GLU A 88 -4.98 -5.78 -14.70
CA GLU A 88 -5.33 -5.69 -16.12
C GLU A 88 -6.85 -5.72 -16.38
N HIS A 89 -7.60 -6.42 -15.52
CA HIS A 89 -9.06 -6.49 -15.62
C HIS A 89 -9.78 -5.20 -15.18
N PHE A 90 -9.09 -4.27 -14.51
CA PHE A 90 -9.69 -3.07 -13.92
C PHE A 90 -9.26 -1.75 -14.58
N ILE A 91 -8.21 -1.75 -15.41
CA ILE A 91 -7.69 -0.53 -16.03
C ILE A 91 -7.93 -0.57 -17.53
N ILE A 92 -8.67 0.43 -18.04
CA ILE A 92 -8.85 0.64 -19.48
C ILE A 92 -7.57 1.29 -20.01
N GLY A 93 -6.72 0.48 -20.64
CA GLY A 93 -5.43 0.90 -21.19
C GLY A 93 -4.24 0.46 -20.32
N GLN A 94 -3.09 0.21 -20.96
CA GLN A 94 -1.87 -0.14 -20.23
C GLN A 94 -1.36 1.06 -19.43
N GLN A 95 -1.07 0.86 -18.15
CA GLN A 95 -0.28 1.76 -17.32
C GLN A 95 1.17 1.24 -17.33
N PRO A 96 2.02 1.62 -18.31
CA PRO A 96 3.33 1.01 -18.53
C PRO A 96 4.26 1.12 -17.31
N ASP A 97 4.04 2.10 -16.44
CA ASP A 97 4.88 2.35 -15.27
C ASP A 97 4.46 1.59 -14.01
N PHE A 98 3.29 0.93 -13.99
CA PHE A 98 2.85 0.16 -12.82
C PHE A 98 3.61 -1.17 -12.71
N THR A 99 4.76 -1.15 -12.03
CA THR A 99 5.58 -2.33 -11.76
C THR A 99 6.05 -2.36 -10.31
N GLY A 100 6.44 -3.55 -9.82
CA GLY A 100 7.03 -3.68 -8.50
C GLY A 100 8.29 -2.84 -8.30
N LYS A 101 9.12 -2.70 -9.35
CA LYS A 101 10.31 -1.85 -9.33
C LYS A 101 9.95 -0.37 -9.18
N THR A 102 8.88 0.08 -9.84
CA THR A 102 8.41 1.46 -9.74
C THR A 102 7.92 1.75 -8.31
N ILE A 103 7.11 0.87 -7.73
CA ILE A 103 6.64 1.02 -6.35
C ILE A 103 7.82 0.99 -5.37
N GLU A 104 8.76 0.06 -5.53
CA GLU A 104 9.94 -0.01 -4.68
C GLU A 104 10.75 1.29 -4.73
N ARG A 105 10.96 1.86 -5.92
CA ARG A 105 11.62 3.17 -6.09
C ARG A 105 10.88 4.28 -5.34
N LEU A 106 9.56 4.37 -5.51
CA LEU A 106 8.73 5.38 -4.83
C LEU A 106 8.72 5.22 -3.31
N LEU A 107 8.83 4.00 -2.80
CA LEU A 107 8.96 3.73 -1.36
C LEU A 107 10.34 4.16 -0.82
N LEU A 108 11.39 4.16 -1.64
CA LEU A 108 12.74 4.55 -1.23
C LEU A 108 13.00 6.05 -1.41
N MET A 109 12.32 6.69 -2.36
CA MET A 109 12.46 8.11 -2.70
C MET A 109 11.12 8.84 -2.53
N PRO A 110 10.66 9.05 -1.29
CA PRO A 110 9.49 9.88 -1.06
C PRO A 110 9.85 11.33 -1.43
N ASN A 111 9.27 11.83 -2.52
CA ASN A 111 9.35 13.21 -3.03
C ASN A 111 10.48 13.46 -4.07
N LEU A 112 10.11 13.37 -5.34
CA LEU A 112 10.52 14.32 -6.38
C LEU A 112 9.31 15.20 -6.70
#